data_AF-A0A136N107-F1
#
_entry.id   AF-A0A136N107-F1
#
_cell.length_a   1.000
_cell.length_b   1.000
_cell.length_c   1.000
_cell.angle_alpha   90.00
_cell.angle_beta   90.00
_cell.angle_gamma   90.00
#
_symmetry.space_group_name_H-M   'P 1'
#
loop_
_entity.id
_entity.type
_entity.pdbx_description
1 polymer ?
#
loop_
_entity_poly.entity_id
_entity_poly.type
_entity_poly.pdbx_seq_one_letter_code
_entity_poly.pdbx_strand_id
1 'polypeptide(L)'
;MAYKFDENRPIYPSGMKAVSTMTSGGEVANVDIYTPDGVPMQLDRIYTVAMNNYMATVYDYEHNDPGTSLFKPTAESMIEYLKALKIIPSYENEKRIDFIR
;
A
#
# COMPACT_ATOMS: atom_id res chain seq x y z
N MET A 1 -3.42 -13.96 -8.94
CA MET A 1 -4.01 -15.00 -8.06
C MET A 1 -4.14 -14.49 -6.62
N ALA A 2 -3.11 -13.91 -6.01
CA ALA A 2 -3.11 -13.35 -4.64
C ALA A 2 -4.27 -12.39 -4.32
N TYR A 3 -4.51 -11.38 -5.18
CA TYR A 3 -5.58 -10.40 -4.97
C TYR A 3 -6.98 -11.00 -4.77
N LYS A 4 -7.29 -12.12 -5.46
CA LYS A 4 -8.56 -12.83 -5.30
C LYS A 4 -8.64 -13.61 -3.99
N PHE A 5 -7.49 -14.12 -3.50
CA PHE A 5 -7.41 -14.77 -2.18
C PHE A 5 -7.56 -13.75 -1.05
N ASP A 6 -7.09 -12.53 -1.26
CA ASP A 6 -7.29 -11.40 -0.33
C ASP A 6 -8.66 -10.71 -0.52
N GLU A 7 -9.66 -11.47 -0.96
CA GLU A 7 -11.07 -11.06 -1.11
C GLU A 7 -11.28 -9.82 -2.00
N ASN A 8 -10.37 -9.55 -2.94
CA ASN A 8 -10.37 -8.34 -3.76
C ASN A 8 -10.33 -7.05 -2.93
N ARG A 9 -9.73 -7.09 -1.74
CA ARG A 9 -9.57 -5.90 -0.89
C ARG A 9 -8.35 -5.08 -1.33
N PRO A 10 -8.43 -3.75 -1.26
CA PRO A 10 -7.29 -2.90 -1.56
C PRO A 10 -6.16 -3.09 -0.53
N ILE A 11 -4.92 -2.94 -0.99
CA ILE A 11 -3.76 -2.87 -0.10
C ILE A 11 -3.74 -1.48 0.54
N TYR A 12 -3.70 -1.42 1.87
CA TYR A 12 -3.63 -0.16 2.61
C TYR A 12 -2.21 0.42 2.58
N PRO A 13 -2.00 1.59 1.98
CA PRO A 13 -0.66 2.12 1.79
C PRO A 13 -0.21 3.07 2.90
N SER A 14 1.09 3.35 2.93
CA SER A 14 1.65 4.50 3.62
C SER A 14 2.57 5.29 2.72
N GLY A 15 2.52 6.62 2.83
CA GLY A 15 3.26 7.53 1.93
C GLY A 15 2.60 7.76 0.57
N MET A 16 1.40 7.23 0.33
CA MET A 16 0.61 7.47 -0.88
C MET A 16 -0.90 7.31 -0.60
N LYS A 17 -1.71 7.74 -1.56
CA LYS A 17 -3.17 7.55 -1.61
C LYS A 17 -3.53 6.81 -2.90
N ALA A 18 -4.57 5.98 -2.85
CA ALA A 18 -5.08 5.25 -4.00
C ALA A 18 -6.57 5.52 -4.18
N VAL A 19 -7.00 5.68 -5.43
CA VAL A 19 -8.40 5.85 -5.80
C VAL A 19 -8.76 4.76 -6.80
N SER A 20 -9.67 3.87 -6.41
CA SER A 20 -10.12 2.78 -7.25
C SER A 20 -11.42 3.16 -7.95
N THR A 21 -11.42 3.13 -9.28
CA THR A 21 -12.66 3.25 -10.06
C THR A 21 -13.28 1.87 -10.19
N MET A 22 -14.54 1.72 -9.79
CA MET A 22 -15.28 0.46 -9.79
C MET A 22 -16.15 0.35 -11.04
N THR A 23 -16.26 -0.85 -11.60
CA THR A 23 -17.28 -1.15 -12.62
C THR A 23 -18.66 -1.24 -11.97
N SER A 24 -19.71 -1.18 -12.79
CA SER A 24 -21.10 -1.44 -12.34
C SER A 24 -21.28 -2.84 -11.74
N GLY A 25 -20.41 -3.80 -12.07
CA GLY A 25 -20.36 -5.15 -11.51
C GLY A 25 -19.64 -5.25 -10.16
N GLY A 26 -19.06 -4.16 -9.65
CA GLY A 26 -18.32 -4.15 -8.39
C GLY A 26 -16.87 -4.61 -8.49
N GLU A 27 -16.32 -4.69 -9.71
CA GLU A 27 -14.90 -5.00 -9.94
C GLU A 27 -14.08 -3.71 -10.06
N VAL A 28 -12.77 -3.77 -9.82
CA VAL A 28 -11.89 -2.60 -10.01
C VAL A 28 -11.56 -2.44 -11.49
N ALA A 29 -11.94 -1.32 -12.08
CA ALA A 29 -11.65 -0.96 -13.47
C ALA A 29 -10.31 -0.23 -13.61
N ASN A 30 -9.99 0.66 -12.67
CA ASN A 30 -8.77 1.47 -12.67
C ASN A 30 -8.32 1.76 -11.23
N VAL A 31 -7.01 2.00 -11.05
CA VAL A 31 -6.45 2.50 -9.79
C VAL A 31 -5.53 3.67 -10.10
N ASP A 32 -5.90 4.85 -9.60
CA ASP A 32 -5.06 6.05 -9.65
C ASP A 32 -4.30 6.22 -8.34
N ILE A 33 -2.99 6.48 -8.42
CA ILE A 33 -2.13 6.60 -7.24
C ILE A 33 -1.61 8.03 -7.15
N TYR A 34 -1.67 8.58 -5.93
CA TYR A 34 -1.30 9.95 -5.62
C TYR A 34 -0.30 9.99 -4.46
N THR A 35 0.56 11.00 -4.44
CA THR A 35 1.33 11.39 -3.27
C THR A 35 0.40 11.82 -2.13
N PRO A 36 0.88 11.92 -0.87
CA PRO A 36 0.04 12.30 0.26
C PRO A 36 -0.66 13.66 0.11
N ASP A 37 -0.02 14.59 -0.59
CA ASP A 37 -0.51 15.93 -0.95
C ASP A 37 -1.43 15.96 -2.18
N GLY A 38 -1.68 14.80 -2.82
CA GLY A 38 -2.65 14.66 -3.90
C GLY A 38 -2.10 14.84 -5.31
N VAL A 39 -0.78 14.82 -5.49
CA VAL A 39 -0.14 14.87 -6.81
C VAL A 39 -0.15 13.47 -7.43
N PRO A 40 -0.58 13.29 -8.69
CA PRO A 40 -0.51 11.98 -9.36
C PRO A 40 0.91 11.43 -9.40
N MET A 41 1.08 10.14 -9.12
CA MET A 41 2.38 9.48 -9.27
C MET A 41 2.71 9.27 -10.75
N GLN A 42 3.99 9.41 -11.10
CA GLN A 42 4.48 9.13 -12.45
C GLN A 42 4.59 7.63 -12.65
N LEU A 43 3.82 7.06 -13.58
CA LEU A 43 3.73 5.61 -13.81
C LEU A 43 4.95 5.02 -14.54
N ASP A 44 5.73 5.86 -15.21
CA ASP A 44 6.98 5.49 -15.91
C ASP A 44 8.21 5.53 -15.00
N ARG A 45 8.02 5.76 -13.69
CA ARG A 45 9.08 5.87 -12.70
C ARG A 45 9.10 4.66 -11.77
N ILE A 46 10.30 4.20 -11.44
CA ILE A 46 10.53 3.19 -10.42
C ILE A 46 10.59 3.84 -9.03
N TYR A 47 9.85 3.28 -8.08
CA TYR A 47 9.82 3.74 -6.69
C TYR A 47 10.35 2.64 -5.75
N THR A 48 11.08 3.05 -4.73
CA THR A 48 11.45 2.17 -3.63
C THR A 48 10.26 2.03 -2.68
N VAL A 49 9.87 0.79 -2.40
CA VAL A 49 8.75 0.46 -1.51
C VAL A 49 9.22 -0.48 -0.39
N ALA A 50 8.56 -0.40 0.76
CA ALA A 50 8.73 -1.34 1.85
C ALA A 50 7.45 -2.16 2.01
N MET A 51 7.58 -3.49 2.08
CA MET A 51 6.47 -4.42 2.22
C MET A 51 6.87 -5.61 3.10
N ASN A 52 5.88 -6.37 3.57
CA ASN A 52 6.17 -7.60 4.28
C ASN A 52 6.60 -8.72 3.32
N ASN A 53 7.20 -9.78 3.86
CA ASN A 53 7.68 -10.92 3.08
C ASN A 53 6.56 -11.68 2.35
N TYR A 54 5.32 -11.64 2.85
CA TYR A 54 4.19 -12.26 2.18
C TYR A 54 3.88 -11.57 0.84
N MET A 55 3.81 -10.24 0.82
CA MET A 55 3.60 -9.45 -0.40
C MET A 55 4.70 -9.74 -1.44
N ALA A 56 5.97 -9.71 -1.02
CA ALA A 56 7.11 -9.95 -1.89
C ALA A 56 7.16 -11.38 -2.50
N THR A 57 6.49 -12.35 -1.87
CA THR A 57 6.51 -13.76 -2.34
C THR A 57 5.25 -14.12 -3.13
N VAL A 58 4.10 -13.55 -2.76
CA VAL A 58 2.79 -14.03 -3.21
C VAL A 58 2.19 -13.15 -4.30
N TYR A 59 2.52 -11.87 -4.31
CA TYR A 59 2.07 -10.94 -5.35
C TYR A 59 3.06 -10.94 -6.52
N ASP A 60 2.49 -10.91 -7.73
CA ASP A 60 3.25 -10.77 -8.97
C ASP A 60 3.17 -9.30 -9.42
N TYR A 61 4.32 -8.66 -9.56
CA TYR A 61 4.43 -7.26 -9.96
C TYR A 61 5.79 -7.01 -10.63
N GLU A 62 5.86 -6.00 -11.49
CA GLU A 62 7.12 -5.63 -12.13
C GLU A 62 8.07 -4.99 -11.10
N HIS A 63 9.29 -5.51 -11.02
CA HIS A 63 10.31 -5.00 -10.12
C HIS A 63 11.72 -5.18 -10.70
N ASN A 64 12.60 -4.21 -10.45
CA ASN A 64 13.96 -4.23 -10.98
C ASN A 64 14.94 -5.06 -10.15
N ASP A 65 14.59 -5.37 -8.91
CA ASP A 65 15.42 -6.10 -7.97
C ASP A 65 14.55 -7.02 -7.09
N PRO A 66 15.12 -8.10 -6.52
CA PRO A 66 14.38 -9.03 -5.67
C PRO A 66 14.02 -8.48 -4.28
N GLY A 67 14.36 -7.22 -3.99
CA GLY A 67 14.23 -6.61 -2.67
C GLY A 67 15.38 -7.00 -1.74
N THR A 68 15.53 -6.24 -0.65
CA THR A 68 16.46 -6.56 0.45
C THR A 68 15.68 -6.76 1.74
N SER A 69 15.77 -7.96 2.30
CA SER A 69 15.19 -8.23 3.63
C SER A 69 15.99 -7.52 4.71
N LEU A 70 15.29 -6.86 5.63
CA LEU A 70 15.88 -6.30 6.83
C LEU A 70 16.03 -7.33 7.97
N PHE A 71 15.61 -8.59 7.74
CA PHE A 71 15.59 -9.68 8.72
C PHE A 71 14.92 -9.30 10.04
N LYS A 72 13.96 -8.38 9.97
CA LYS A 72 13.29 -7.79 11.12
C LYS A 72 11.81 -8.15 11.13
N PRO A 73 11.30 -8.71 12.23
CA PRO A 73 9.87 -8.94 12.37
C PRO A 73 9.05 -7.66 12.24
N THR A 74 7.88 -7.74 11.60
CA THR A 74 6.93 -6.62 11.50
C THR A 74 6.54 -6.08 12.89
N ALA A 75 6.40 -6.98 13.88
CA ALA A 75 6.06 -6.61 15.25
C ALA A 75 7.15 -5.75 15.92
N GLU A 76 8.43 -6.10 15.73
CA GLU A 76 9.55 -5.30 16.27
C GLU A 76 9.62 -3.92 15.62
N SER A 77 9.42 -3.86 14.30
CA SER A 77 9.35 -2.60 13.56
C SER A 77 8.21 -1.70 14.08
N MET A 78 7.05 -2.28 14.40
CA MET A 78 5.93 -1.56 15.00
C MET A 78 6.25 -1.05 16.42
N ILE A 79 6.85 -1.90 17.27
CA ILE A 79 7.24 -1.51 18.63
C ILE A 79 8.23 -0.34 18.59
N GLU A 80 9.22 -0.39 17.73
CA GLU A 80 10.19 0.70 17.58
C GLU A 80 9.54 1.98 17.06
N TYR A 81 8.64 1.89 16.08
CA TYR A 81 7.88 3.03 15.59
C TYR A 81 7.08 3.71 16.72
N LEU A 82 6.33 2.93 17.50
CA LEU A 82 5.53 3.45 18.61
C LEU A 82 6.41 4.07 19.71
N LYS A 83 7.55 3.44 20.05
CA LYS A 83 8.52 3.97 21.01
C LYS A 83 9.12 5.31 20.55
N ALA A 84 9.42 5.44 19.26
CA ALA A 84 9.97 6.67 18.69
C ALA A 84 8.92 7.79 18.64
N LEU A 85 7.68 7.45 18.29
CA LEU A 85 6.59 8.42 18.13
C LEU A 85 6.14 9.03 19.46
N LYS A 86 6.16 8.25 20.55
CA LYS A 86 5.78 8.61 21.94
C LYS A 86 4.31 9.00 22.13
N ILE A 87 3.80 9.93 21.32
CA ILE A 87 2.42 10.39 21.32
C ILE A 87 1.81 9.97 19.99
N ILE A 88 0.89 9.01 20.03
CA ILE A 88 0.23 8.48 18.85
C ILE A 88 -0.85 9.48 18.41
N PRO A 89 -0.78 10.06 17.19
CA PRO A 89 -1.83 10.93 16.70
C PRO A 89 -3.10 10.10 16.41
N SER A 90 -4.25 10.77 16.40
CA SER A 90 -5.49 10.12 15.94
C SER A 90 -5.45 9.97 14.42
N TYR A 91 -5.72 8.76 13.95
CA TYR A 91 -5.86 8.42 12.52
C TYR A 91 -7.32 8.17 12.12
N GLU A 92 -8.29 8.49 12.97
CA GLU A 92 -9.71 8.20 12.75
C GLU A 92 -10.25 8.75 11.41
N ASN A 93 -9.75 9.90 10.98
CA ASN A 93 -10.17 10.56 9.74
C ASN A 93 -9.17 10.41 8.58
N GLU A 94 -8.14 9.57 8.74
CA GLU A 94 -7.13 9.37 7.71
C GLU A 94 -7.69 8.51 6.57
N LYS A 95 -7.79 9.08 5.36
CA LYS A 95 -8.26 8.38 4.16
C LYS A 95 -7.13 8.23 3.15
N ARG A 96 -6.75 6.96 2.91
CA ARG A 96 -5.68 6.59 1.96
C ARG A 96 -6.16 5.76 0.79
N ILE A 97 -7.37 5.21 0.90
CA ILE A 97 -8.04 4.49 -0.18
C ILE A 97 -9.41 5.12 -0.35
N ASP A 98 -9.76 5.40 -1.60
CA ASP A 98 -11.09 5.84 -1.97
C ASP A 98 -11.64 5.00 -3.13
N PHE A 99 -12.97 5.00 -3.29
CA PHE A 99 -13.67 4.24 -4.31
C PHE A 99 -14.65 5.13 -5.06
N ILE A 100 -14.50 5.21 -6.38
CA ILE A 100 -15.43 5.88 -7.29
C ILE A 100 -16.28 4.81 -7.96
N ARG A 101 -17.60 5.02 -8.04
CA ARG A 101 -18.56 4.11 -8.69
C ARG A 101 -19.17 4.74 -9.92
#